data_AF-A0A537MTM5-F1
#
_entry.id   AF-A0A537MTM5-F1
#
_cell.length_a   1.000
_cell.length_b   1.000
_cell.length_c   1.000
_cell.angle_alpha   90.00
_cell.angle_beta   90.00
_cell.angle_gamma   90.00
#
_symmetry.space_group_name_H-M   'P 1'
#
loop_
_entity.id
_entity.type
_entity.pdbx_description
1 polymer ?
#
loop_
_entity_poly.entity_id
_entity_poly.type
_entity_poly.pdbx_seq_one_letter_code
_entity_poly.pdbx_strand_id
1 'polypeptide(L)'
;MDRIRGVFHGSTCYVSDGYGAYHSRSVVMGGSAILAAADNLRTAIRAQAAQQLNCESSVVEIVEGEKAVAPGGTSVPLRGLSSQGISAEGAFLNKKHTYTYGAHAAHVAVD
;
A
#
# COMPACT_ATOMS: atom_id res chain seq x y z
N MET A 1 -12.13 -0.44 -1.07
CA MET A 1 -11.46 0.36 -2.12
C MET A 1 -12.05 1.76 -2.23
N ASP A 2 -13.28 1.99 -1.79
CA ASP A 2 -14.04 3.22 -2.04
C ASP A 2 -13.48 4.50 -1.38
N ARG A 3 -12.52 4.36 -0.45
CA ARG A 3 -11.83 5.48 0.21
C ARG A 3 -10.54 5.92 -0.48
N ILE A 4 -10.13 5.24 -1.56
CA ILE A 4 -8.97 5.63 -2.37
C ILE A 4 -9.45 6.53 -3.49
N ARG A 5 -9.09 7.82 -3.43
CA ARG A 5 -9.53 8.84 -4.42
C ARG A 5 -9.15 8.48 -5.85
N GLY A 6 -8.01 7.83 -6.04
CA GLY A 6 -7.54 7.40 -7.35
C GLY A 6 -6.17 6.74 -7.27
N VAL A 7 -5.81 6.06 -8.35
CA VAL A 7 -4.47 5.53 -8.60
C VAL A 7 -3.95 6.26 -9.83
N PHE A 8 -2.90 7.04 -9.66
CA PHE A 8 -2.32 7.85 -10.73
C PHE A 8 -0.98 7.24 -11.17
N HIS A 9 -0.87 6.91 -12.45
CA HIS A 9 0.34 6.36 -13.06
C HIS A 9 0.47 6.84 -14.50
N GLY A 10 1.62 6.59 -15.14
CA GLY A 10 1.86 6.94 -16.54
C GLY A 10 2.36 8.38 -16.79
N SER A 11 2.59 9.15 -15.72
CA SER A 11 3.29 10.44 -15.78
C SER A 11 4.37 10.50 -14.71
N THR A 12 5.52 11.05 -15.06
CA THR A 12 6.64 11.30 -14.13
C THR A 12 6.31 12.38 -13.10
N CYS A 13 5.20 13.11 -13.26
CA CYS A 13 4.67 13.99 -12.22
C CYS A 13 4.03 13.23 -11.03
N TYR A 14 3.60 11.98 -11.24
CA TYR A 14 2.94 11.17 -10.22
C TYR A 14 3.80 10.00 -9.73
N VAL A 15 4.72 9.52 -10.57
CA VAL A 15 5.62 8.41 -10.26
C VAL A 15 7.04 8.93 -10.40
N SER A 16 7.74 9.06 -9.27
CA SER A 16 9.10 9.62 -9.20
C SER A 16 10.13 8.75 -9.91
N ASP A 17 10.03 7.43 -9.77
CA ASP A 17 10.87 6.45 -10.44
C ASP A 17 10.08 5.19 -10.80
N GLY A 18 10.40 4.59 -11.94
CA GLY A 18 9.72 3.40 -12.43
C GLY A 18 10.12 3.01 -13.85
N TYR A 19 9.94 1.72 -14.15
CA TYR A 19 10.34 1.15 -15.43
C TYR A 19 9.15 0.90 -16.38
N GLY A 20 7.92 1.12 -15.93
CA GLY A 20 6.71 0.90 -16.73
C GLY A 20 6.12 -0.52 -16.67
N ALA A 21 5.04 -0.71 -17.42
CA ALA A 21 4.23 -1.93 -17.44
C ALA A 21 4.52 -2.77 -18.70
N TYR A 22 5.29 -3.84 -18.54
CA TYR A 22 5.60 -4.80 -19.60
C TYR A 22 5.93 -6.17 -18.99
N HIS A 23 5.93 -7.25 -19.78
CA HIS A 23 6.24 -8.61 -19.30
C HIS A 23 5.47 -9.01 -18.02
N SER A 24 4.20 -8.58 -17.90
CA SER A 24 3.34 -8.84 -16.74
C SER A 24 3.95 -8.42 -15.38
N ARG A 25 4.92 -7.50 -15.38
CA ARG A 25 5.69 -7.15 -14.17
C ARG A 25 4.97 -6.20 -13.22
N SER A 26 3.87 -5.58 -13.63
CA SER A 26 3.19 -4.53 -12.87
C SER A 26 2.75 -5.01 -11.48
N VAL A 27 2.27 -6.25 -11.37
CA VAL A 27 1.87 -6.82 -10.07
C VAL A 27 3.09 -7.10 -9.21
N VAL A 28 4.12 -7.75 -9.76
CA VAL A 28 5.32 -8.13 -9.00
C VAL A 28 6.09 -6.89 -8.53
N MET A 29 6.35 -5.94 -9.43
CA MET A 29 7.17 -4.76 -9.12
C MET A 29 6.34 -3.66 -8.50
N GLY A 30 5.32 -3.19 -9.22
CA GLY A 30 4.45 -2.08 -8.78
C GLY A 30 3.61 -2.48 -7.58
N GLY A 31 3.00 -3.67 -7.59
CA GLY A 31 2.22 -4.17 -6.45
C GLY A 31 3.06 -4.33 -5.18
N SER A 32 4.29 -4.84 -5.28
CA SER A 32 5.20 -4.93 -4.12
C SER A 32 5.67 -3.56 -3.64
N ALA A 33 5.89 -2.60 -4.54
CA ALA A 33 6.20 -1.22 -4.17
C ALA A 33 5.01 -0.55 -3.44
N ILE A 34 3.77 -0.81 -3.88
CA ILE A 34 2.55 -0.36 -3.18
C ILE A 34 2.46 -0.98 -1.78
N LEU A 35 2.78 -2.27 -1.64
CA LEU A 35 2.82 -2.93 -0.33
C LEU A 35 3.84 -2.26 0.59
N ALA A 36 5.06 -2.02 0.09
CA ALA A 36 6.11 -1.33 0.85
C ALA A 36 5.67 0.09 1.25
N ALA A 37 5.03 0.84 0.35
CA ALA A 37 4.49 2.17 0.65
C ALA A 37 3.39 2.11 1.72
N ALA A 38 2.52 1.09 1.67
CA ALA A 38 1.47 0.86 2.65
C ALA A 38 2.03 0.51 4.04
N ASP A 39 3.09 -0.29 4.13
CA ASP A 39 3.77 -0.63 5.39
C ASP A 39 4.44 0.60 6.01
N ASN A 40 5.09 1.42 5.17
CA ASN A 40 5.66 2.69 5.60
C ASN A 40 4.58 3.68 6.05
N LEU A 41 3.46 3.76 5.33
CA LEU A 41 2.31 4.59 5.69
C LEU A 41 1.70 4.14 7.02
N ARG A 42 1.54 2.82 7.22
CA ARG A 42 1.08 2.24 8.48
C ARG A 42 1.99 2.66 9.63
N THR A 43 3.30 2.61 9.43
CA THR A 43 4.28 3.03 10.43
C THR A 43 4.14 4.51 10.77
N ALA A 44 4.02 5.38 9.75
CA ALA A 44 3.84 6.81 9.94
C ALA A 44 2.52 7.16 10.67
N ILE A 45 1.42 6.47 10.33
CA ILE A 45 0.14 6.60 11.02
C ILE A 45 0.28 6.23 12.50
N ARG A 46 0.92 5.10 12.82
CA ARG A 46 1.14 4.66 14.20
C ARG A 46 1.97 5.66 14.99
N ALA A 47 3.03 6.21 14.38
CA ALA A 47 3.86 7.23 15.02
C ALA A 47 3.05 8.49 15.38
N GLN A 48 2.21 8.99 14.47
CA GLN A 48 1.36 10.16 14.73
C GLN A 48 0.28 9.88 15.78
N ALA A 49 -0.38 8.72 15.70
CA ALA A 49 -1.37 8.33 16.69
C ALA A 49 -0.78 8.13 18.08
N ALA A 50 0.42 7.55 18.18
CA ALA A 50 1.11 7.32 19.44
C ALA A 50 1.39 8.62 20.20
N GLN A 51 1.74 9.70 19.48
CA GLN A 51 1.92 11.02 20.07
C GLN A 51 0.62 11.54 20.71
N GLN A 52 -0.52 11.38 20.05
CA GLN A 52 -1.82 11.83 20.59
C GLN A 52 -2.33 10.93 21.72
N LEU A 53 -2.05 9.63 21.63
CA LEU A 53 -2.46 8.62 22.59
C LEU A 53 -1.51 8.50 23.79
N ASN A 54 -0.39 9.23 23.79
CA ASN A 54 0.67 9.16 24.79
C ASN A 54 1.14 7.72 25.08
N CYS A 55 1.37 6.95 24.02
CA CYS A 55 1.85 5.58 24.11
C CYS A 55 2.99 5.31 23.10
N GLU A 56 3.49 4.08 23.09
CA GLU A 56 4.53 3.68 22.15
C GLU A 56 3.90 3.24 20.80
N SER A 57 4.54 3.58 19.69
CA SER A 57 3.98 3.36 18.34
C SER A 57 3.75 1.89 17.97
N SER A 58 4.63 0.98 18.43
CA SER A 58 4.54 -0.46 18.20
C SER A 58 3.41 -1.14 18.97
N VAL A 59 2.79 -0.46 19.94
CA VAL A 59 1.58 -0.94 20.63
C VAL A 59 0.27 -0.31 20.10
N VAL A 60 0.34 0.65 19.18
CA VAL A 60 -0.85 1.22 18.53
C VAL A 60 -1.39 0.24 17.48
N GLU A 61 -2.66 -0.10 17.56
CA GLU A 61 -3.36 -0.89 16.55
C GLU A 61 -4.16 0.01 15.60
N ILE A 62 -4.19 -0.31 14.31
CA ILE A 62 -5.10 0.33 13.35
C ILE A 62 -6.28 -0.60 13.11
N VAL A 63 -7.48 -0.15 13.44
CA VAL A 63 -8.71 -0.95 13.36
C VAL A 63 -9.56 -0.46 12.20
N GLU A 64 -9.90 -1.39 11.29
CA GLU A 64 -10.78 -1.19 10.12
C GLU A 64 -10.36 -0.04 9.18
N GLY A 65 -9.13 0.47 9.32
CA GLY A 65 -8.64 1.63 8.60
C GLY A 65 -9.38 2.93 8.94
N GLU A 66 -10.00 3.02 10.12
CA GLU A 66 -10.78 4.18 10.56
C GLU A 66 -10.23 4.85 11.80
N LYS A 67 -9.67 4.07 12.72
CA LYS A 67 -9.14 4.55 13.99
C LYS A 67 -7.84 3.85 14.37
N ALA A 68 -7.03 4.56 15.14
CA ALA A 68 -5.88 4.02 15.84
C ALA A 68 -6.24 3.86 17.34
N VAL A 69 -5.90 2.71 17.93
CA VAL A 69 -6.32 2.32 19.28
C VAL A 69 -5.07 1.99 20.11
N ALA A 70 -4.98 2.55 21.31
CA ALA A 70 -3.97 2.22 22.30
C ALA A 70 -4.38 0.96 23.10
N PRO A 71 -3.45 0.26 23.78
CA PRO A 71 -3.76 -0.94 24.56
C PRO A 71 -4.85 -0.77 25.62
N GLY A 72 -5.03 0.45 26.14
CA GLY A 72 -6.09 0.79 27.11
C GLY A 72 -7.46 1.07 26.51
N GLY A 73 -7.65 0.91 25.19
CA GLY A 73 -8.92 1.15 24.49
C GLY A 73 -9.16 2.59 24.05
N THR A 74 -8.37 3.55 24.53
CA THR A 74 -8.38 4.94 24.02
C THR A 74 -8.07 4.94 22.53
N SER A 75 -8.83 5.70 21.75
CA SER A 75 -8.69 5.73 20.29
C SER A 75 -8.74 7.13 19.71
N VAL A 76 -8.08 7.31 18.58
CA VAL A 76 -8.14 8.51 17.75
C VAL A 76 -8.54 8.14 16.32
N PRO A 77 -9.38 8.94 15.64
CA PRO A 77 -9.71 8.70 14.25
C PRO A 77 -8.48 8.91 13.36
N LEU A 78 -8.34 8.10 12.30
CA LEU A 78 -7.32 8.35 11.27
C LEU A 78 -7.61 9.62 10.47
N ARG A 79 -8.89 9.95 10.32
CA ARG A 79 -9.32 11.20 9.69
C ARG A 79 -8.90 12.37 10.56
N GLY A 80 -8.12 13.28 9.98
CA GLY A 80 -7.62 14.46 10.69
C GLY A 80 -6.51 14.16 11.69
N LEU A 81 -5.92 12.95 11.65
CA LEU A 81 -4.81 12.56 12.54
C LEU A 81 -3.59 13.50 12.40
N SER A 82 -3.37 14.05 11.21
CA SER A 82 -2.37 15.09 10.94
C SER A 82 -3.01 16.20 10.12
N SER A 83 -2.76 17.47 10.49
CA SER A 83 -3.21 18.64 9.75
C SER A 83 -2.49 18.81 8.41
N GLN A 84 -1.25 18.31 8.30
CA GLN A 84 -0.48 18.30 7.05
C GLN A 84 -0.74 17.06 6.18
N GLY A 85 -1.54 16.12 6.67
CA GLY A 85 -1.68 14.79 6.09
C GLY A 85 -0.52 13.86 6.47
N ILE A 86 -0.64 12.60 6.04
CA ILE A 86 0.39 11.58 6.22
C ILE A 86 0.59 10.91 4.87
N SER A 87 1.83 10.85 4.41
CA SER A 87 2.22 10.22 3.16
C SER A 87 3.45 9.36 3.37
N ALA A 88 3.59 8.32 2.56
CA ALA A 88 4.79 7.49 2.53
C ALA A 88 5.06 7.02 1.10
N GLU A 89 6.33 6.83 0.80
CA GLU A 89 6.79 6.22 -0.45
C GLU A 89 7.27 4.79 -0.20
N GLY A 90 7.29 4.00 -1.25
CA GLY A 90 7.76 2.63 -1.24
C GLY A 90 8.41 2.29 -2.56
N ALA A 91 9.54 1.58 -2.49
CA ALA A 91 10.25 1.09 -3.64
C ALA A 91 10.47 -0.41 -3.49
N PHE A 92 10.48 -1.12 -4.62
CA PHE A 92 10.76 -2.55 -4.63
C PHE A 92 11.62 -2.89 -5.84
N LEU A 93 12.70 -3.63 -5.58
CA LEU A 93 13.60 -4.14 -6.59
C LEU A 93 13.72 -5.65 -6.41
N ASN A 94 13.40 -6.39 -7.46
CA ASN A 94 13.58 -7.83 -7.50
C ASN A 94 14.38 -8.21 -8.75
N LYS A 95 15.43 -9.02 -8.54
CA LYS A 95 16.26 -9.58 -9.61
C LYS A 95 15.91 -11.03 -9.94
N LYS A 96 15.03 -11.66 -9.16
CA LYS A 96 14.53 -13.03 -9.38
C LYS A 96 13.18 -12.98 -10.08
N HIS A 97 13.01 -13.78 -11.13
CA HIS A 97 11.72 -13.87 -11.81
C HIS A 97 10.66 -14.56 -10.93
N THR A 98 9.41 -14.11 -11.08
CA THR A 98 8.23 -14.79 -10.55
C THR A 98 7.68 -15.68 -11.66
N TYR A 99 7.49 -16.97 -11.37
CA TYR A 99 7.03 -17.95 -12.35
C TYR A 99 5.55 -18.25 -12.13
N THR A 100 4.71 -17.78 -13.06
CA THR A 100 3.29 -18.15 -13.13
C THR A 100 3.13 -19.30 -14.13
N TYR A 101 2.39 -20.33 -13.75
CA TYR A 101 2.11 -21.49 -14.59
C TYR A 101 0.59 -21.70 -14.73
N GLY A 102 0.17 -22.30 -15.84
CA GLY A 102 -1.23 -22.59 -16.14
C GLY A 102 -1.34 -23.73 -17.15
N ALA A 103 -2.46 -24.45 -17.13
CA ALA A 103 -2.79 -25.48 -18.12
C ALA A 103 -3.99 -24.99 -18.94
N HIS A 104 -3.84 -24.98 -20.27
CA HIS A 104 -4.86 -24.50 -21.20
C HIS A 104 -5.20 -25.58 -22.22
N ALA A 105 -6.49 -25.77 -22.51
CA ALA A 105 -6.99 -26.67 -23.54
C ALA A 105 -8.10 -25.99 -24.35
N ALA A 106 -8.10 -26.20 -25.67
CA ALA A 106 -9.13 -25.70 -26.57
C ALA A 106 -9.51 -26.80 -27.57
N HIS A 107 -10.80 -26.96 -27.84
CA HIS A 107 -11.34 -27.77 -28.92
C HIS A 107 -12.01 -26.83 -29.92
N VAL A 108 -11.50 -26.81 -31.16
CA VAL A 108 -11.94 -25.87 -32.19
C VAL A 108 -12.25 -26.66 -33.46
N ALA A 109 -13.40 -26.40 -34.07
CA ALA A 109 -13.76 -26.86 -35.41
C ALA A 109 -13.96 -25.64 -36.32
N VAL A 110 -13.50 -25.73 -37.56
CA VAL A 110 -13.64 -24.70 -38.61
C VAL A 110 -14.20 -25.39 -39.85
N ASP A 111 -15.14 -24.73 -40.55
CA ASP A 111 -15.73 -25.18 -41.83
C ASP A 111 -14.77 -24.90 -43.00
#